data_AF-N6Y154-F1
#
_entry.id   AF-N6Y154-F1
#
_cell.length_a   1.000
_cell.length_b   1.000
_cell.length_c   1.000
_cell.angle_alpha   90.00
_cell.angle_beta   90.00
_cell.angle_gamma   90.00
#
_symmetry.space_group_name_H-M   'P 1'
#
loop_
_entity.id
_entity.type
_entity.pdbx_description
1 polymer ?
#
loop_
_entity_poly.entity_id
_entity_poly.type
_entity_poly.pdbx_seq_one_letter_code
_entity_poly.pdbx_strand_id
1 'polypeptide(L)'
;MRTMTASEAKQGFANLIDTASREPVVIQRQKRDIAVVLSMAEYQRLTRLNIGEFQRFCDRIGARAADTGFDEAKLAALLAPDA
;
A
#
# COMPACT_ATOMS: atom_id res chain seq x y z
N MET A 1 -5.89 11.29 -14.46
CA MET A 1 -5.90 9.82 -14.44
C MET A 1 -6.49 9.35 -15.75
N ARG A 2 -5.72 8.60 -16.55
CA ARG A 2 -6.17 8.13 -17.87
C ARG A 2 -6.83 6.76 -17.73
N THR A 3 -7.77 6.46 -18.61
CA THR A 3 -8.38 5.13 -18.72
C THR A 3 -8.08 4.53 -20.09
N MET A 4 -7.74 3.24 -20.11
CA MET A 4 -7.52 2.44 -21.32
C MET A 4 -8.25 1.11 -21.19
N THR A 5 -8.76 0.58 -22.29
CA THR A 5 -9.25 -0.81 -22.31
C THR A 5 -8.09 -1.79 -22.22
N ALA A 6 -8.37 -3.01 -21.78
CA ALA A 6 -7.39 -4.11 -21.77
C ALA A 6 -6.81 -4.38 -23.17
N SER A 7 -7.61 -4.21 -24.23
CA SER A 7 -7.16 -4.36 -25.62
C SER A 7 -6.18 -3.26 -26.02
N GLU A 8 -6.48 -1.99 -25.71
CA GLU A 8 -5.58 -0.85 -25.97
C GLU A 8 -4.28 -0.96 -25.16
N ALA A 9 -4.37 -1.38 -23.90
CA ALA A 9 -3.20 -1.61 -23.05
C ALA A 9 -2.29 -2.72 -23.63
N LYS A 10 -2.88 -3.80 -24.14
CA LYS A 10 -2.15 -4.90 -24.80
C LYS A 10 -1.48 -4.46 -26.09
N GLN A 11 -2.18 -3.71 -26.94
CA GLN A 11 -1.69 -3.29 -28.25
C GLN A 11 -0.69 -2.12 -28.15
N GLY A 12 -0.87 -1.23 -27.18
CA GLY A 12 -0.09 -0.01 -26.99
C GLY A 12 0.73 0.00 -25.71
N PHE A 13 1.40 -1.11 -25.38
CA PHE A 13 2.09 -1.25 -24.09
C PHE A 13 3.16 -0.16 -23.86
N ALA A 14 3.92 0.24 -24.88
CA ALA A 14 4.88 1.34 -24.76
C ALA A 14 4.20 2.66 -24.36
N ASN A 15 3.08 3.00 -25.02
CA ASN A 15 2.29 4.19 -24.69
C ASN A 15 1.66 4.12 -23.29
N LEU A 16 1.25 2.92 -22.85
CA LEU A 16 0.77 2.69 -21.48
C LEU A 16 1.86 3.03 -20.46
N ILE A 17 3.09 2.54 -20.65
CA ILE A 17 4.23 2.80 -19.76
C ILE A 17 4.61 4.29 -19.76
N ASP A 18 4.68 4.90 -20.95
CA ASP A 18 4.97 6.33 -21.10
C ASP A 18 3.92 7.24 -20.49
N THR A 19 2.65 6.80 -20.46
CA THR A 19 1.59 7.52 -19.76
C THR A 19 1.68 7.29 -18.25
N ALA A 20 1.87 6.03 -17.82
CA ALA A 20 1.97 5.65 -16.41
C ALA A 20 3.13 6.32 -15.67
N SER A 21 4.20 6.71 -16.39
CA SER A 21 5.31 7.48 -15.83
C SER A 21 4.92 8.89 -15.39
N ARG A 22 3.86 9.47 -15.99
CA ARG A 22 3.38 10.83 -15.74
C ARG A 22 2.12 10.87 -14.88
N GLU A 23 1.21 9.90 -15.07
CA GLU A 23 -0.02 9.81 -14.29
C GLU A 23 -0.53 8.37 -14.21
N PRO A 24 -1.32 7.99 -13.18
CA PRO A 24 -1.92 6.67 -13.12
C PRO A 24 -2.82 6.37 -14.33
N VAL A 25 -2.74 5.13 -14.81
CA VAL A 25 -3.58 4.62 -15.89
C VAL A 25 -4.46 3.48 -15.39
N VAL A 26 -5.77 3.63 -15.50
CA VAL A 26 -6.75 2.58 -15.21
C VAL A 26 -6.92 1.70 -16.44
N ILE A 27 -6.84 0.38 -16.24
CA ILE A 27 -7.15 -0.61 -17.25
C ILE A 27 -8.59 -1.11 -17.02
N GLN A 28 -9.41 -1.02 -18.06
CA GLN A 28 -10.79 -1.47 -18.05
C GLN A 28 -11.02 -2.71 -18.91
N ARG A 29 -11.93 -3.59 -18.46
CA ARG A 29 -12.48 -4.70 -19.26
C ARG A 29 -13.98 -4.73 -19.07
N GLN A 30 -14.74 -4.78 -20.17
CA GLN A 30 -16.22 -4.80 -20.13
C GLN A 30 -16.81 -3.67 -19.25
N LYS A 31 -16.25 -2.45 -19.37
CA LYS A 31 -16.63 -1.26 -18.58
C LYS A 31 -16.42 -1.39 -17.06
N ARG A 32 -15.59 -2.33 -16.61
CA ARG A 32 -15.15 -2.45 -15.22
C ARG A 32 -13.68 -2.12 -15.10
N ASP A 33 -13.31 -1.36 -14.08
CA ASP A 33 -11.93 -1.12 -13.70
C ASP A 33 -11.35 -2.43 -13.14
N ILE A 34 -10.27 -2.93 -13.74
CA ILE A 34 -9.67 -4.22 -13.36
C ILE A 34 -8.22 -4.10 -12.88
N ALA A 35 -7.51 -3.02 -13.23
CA ALA A 35 -6.15 -2.78 -12.78
C ALA A 35 -5.81 -1.29 -12.89
N VAL A 36 -4.75 -0.88 -12.18
CA VAL A 36 -4.12 0.43 -12.34
C VAL A 36 -2.63 0.22 -12.56
N VAL A 37 -2.05 0.95 -13.52
CA VAL A 37 -0.60 1.02 -13.75
C VAL A 37 -0.10 2.37 -13.26
N LEU A 38 0.97 2.34 -12.47
CA LEU A 38 1.59 3.49 -11.82
C LEU A 38 3.08 3.52 -12.16
N SER A 39 3.69 4.70 -12.07
CA SER A 39 5.15 4.79 -12.00
C SER A 39 5.66 4.11 -10.72
N MET A 40 6.91 3.62 -10.77
CA MET A 40 7.53 3.01 -9.59
C MET A 40 7.63 4.00 -8.42
N ALA A 41 7.91 5.28 -8.70
CA ALA A 41 7.98 6.33 -7.69
C ALA A 41 6.64 6.51 -6.96
N GLU A 42 5.53 6.53 -7.70
CA GLU A 42 4.18 6.64 -7.12
C GLU A 42 3.80 5.39 -6.33
N TYR A 43 4.12 4.20 -6.84
CA TYR A 43 3.93 2.96 -6.09
C TYR A 43 4.67 3.01 -4.74
N GLN A 44 5.97 3.35 -4.75
CA GLN A 44 6.77 3.48 -3.53
C GLN A 44 6.26 4.57 -2.58
N ARG A 45 5.73 5.67 -3.11
CA ARG A 45 5.11 6.73 -2.30
C ARG A 45 3.91 6.18 -1.54
N LEU A 46 3.01 5.48 -2.23
CA LEU A 46 1.81 4.88 -1.63
C LEU A 46 2.16 3.78 -0.61
N THR A 47 3.10 2.88 -0.95
CA THR A 47 3.54 1.83 -0.01
C THR A 47 4.16 2.41 1.25
N ARG A 48 5.00 3.45 1.13
CA ARG A 48 5.60 4.13 2.29
C ARG A 48 4.57 4.83 3.16
N LEU A 49 3.53 5.42 2.57
CA LEU A 49 2.43 6.02 3.34
C LEU A 49 1.74 4.97 4.21
N ASN A 50 1.42 3.80 3.65
CA ASN A 50 0.79 2.71 4.41
C ASN A 50 1.67 2.23 5.57
N ILE A 51 2.99 2.08 5.34
CA ILE A 51 3.94 1.70 6.40
C ILE A 51 3.98 2.77 7.50
N GLY A 52 4.08 4.05 7.11
CA GLY A 52 4.12 5.15 8.08
C GLY A 52 2.82 5.32 8.87
N GLU A 53 1.66 5.02 8.28
CA GLU A 53 0.39 4.98 9.01
C GLU A 53 0.34 3.83 10.01
N PHE A 54 0.78 2.63 9.61
CA PHE A 54 0.85 1.50 10.51
C PHE A 54 1.82 1.74 11.68
N GLN A 55 3.01 2.30 11.41
CA GLN A 55 3.96 2.67 12.46
C GLN A 55 3.35 3.66 13.44
N ARG A 56 2.72 4.74 12.96
CA ARG A 56 2.03 5.72 13.83
C ARG A 56 0.89 5.11 14.63
N PHE A 57 0.22 4.09 14.09
CA PHE A 57 -0.76 3.32 14.85
C PHE A 57 -0.09 2.53 15.99
N CYS A 58 0.95 1.75 15.70
CA CYS A 58 1.72 1.01 16.68
C CYS A 58 2.31 1.91 17.77
N ASP A 59 2.90 3.06 17.41
CA ASP A 59 3.46 4.02 18.35
C ASP A 59 2.41 4.53 19.35
N ARG A 60 1.21 4.86 18.87
CA ARG A 60 0.11 5.30 19.74
C ARG A 60 -0.37 4.19 20.68
N ILE A 61 -0.47 2.96 20.19
CA ILE A 61 -0.87 1.82 21.02
C ILE A 61 0.21 1.50 22.06
N GLY A 62 1.48 1.51 21.66
CA GLY A 62 2.62 1.30 22.55
C GLY A 62 2.72 2.36 23.64
N ALA A 63 2.58 3.64 23.28
CA ALA A 63 2.56 4.74 24.25
C ALA A 63 1.42 4.57 25.27
N ARG A 64 0.19 4.28 24.79
CA ARG A 64 -0.94 4.03 25.69
C ARG A 64 -0.71 2.82 26.61
N ALA A 65 -0.14 1.74 26.09
CA ALA A 65 0.16 0.55 26.88
C ALA A 65 1.15 0.91 28.01
N ALA A 66 2.24 1.61 27.68
CA ALA A 66 3.22 2.08 28.65
C ALA A 66 2.58 3.00 29.72
N ASP A 67 1.74 3.95 29.32
CA ASP A 67 1.00 4.84 30.25
C ASP A 67 0.11 4.07 31.22
N THR A 68 -0.43 2.92 30.80
CA THR A 68 -1.22 2.01 31.66
C THR A 68 -0.37 1.01 32.45
N GLY A 69 0.95 1.18 32.46
CA GLY A 69 1.89 0.35 33.22
C GLY A 69 2.23 -0.97 32.53
N PHE A 70 2.08 -1.08 31.22
CA PHE A 70 2.60 -2.21 30.44
C PHE A 70 4.13 -2.06 30.27
N ASP A 71 4.86 -3.13 30.50
CA ASP A 71 6.33 -3.15 30.50
C ASP A 71 6.88 -4.38 29.77
N GLU A 72 8.20 -4.45 29.64
CA GLU A 72 8.90 -5.52 28.92
C GLU A 72 8.63 -6.91 29.52
N ALA A 73 8.47 -7.01 30.83
CA ALA A 73 8.20 -8.28 31.50
C ALA A 73 6.81 -8.81 31.13
N LYS A 74 5.80 -7.94 31.12
CA LYS A 74 4.44 -8.29 30.69
C LYS A 74 4.38 -8.65 29.20
N LEU A 75 5.15 -7.96 28.36
CA LEU A 75 5.25 -8.29 26.94
C LEU A 75 5.87 -9.67 26.73
N ALA A 76 7.00 -9.95 27.39
CA ALA A 76 7.67 -11.24 27.31
C ALA A 76 6.76 -12.39 27.76
N ALA A 77 5.94 -12.18 28.78
CA ALA A 77 4.95 -13.16 29.22
C ALA A 77 3.84 -13.41 28.18
N LEU A 78 3.39 -12.39 27.44
CA LEU A 78 2.39 -12.54 26.37
C LEU A 78 2.93 -13.19 25.10
N LEU A 79 4.21 -12.97 24.79
CA LEU A 79 4.86 -13.53 23.59
C LEU A 79 5.46 -14.91 23.82
N ALA A 80 5.47 -15.38 25.06
CA ALA A 80 5.89 -16.74 25.36
C ALA A 80 4.99 -17.72 24.59
N PRO A 81 5.55 -18.72 23.91
CA PRO A 81 4.75 -19.75 23.25
C PRO A 81 3.89 -20.46 24.30
N ASP A 82 2.65 -20.79 23.93
CA ASP A 82 1.80 -21.64 24.77
C ASP A 82 2.50 -23.01 24.91
N ALA A 83 2.82 -23.39 26.16
CA ALA A 83 3.51 -24.64 26.48
C ALA A 83 2.59 -25.86 26.33
#